data_AF-A0A6P2MPA6-F1
#
_entry.id   AF-A0A6P2MPA6-F1
#
_cell.length_a   1.000
_cell.length_b   1.000
_cell.length_c   1.000
_cell.angle_alpha   90.00
_cell.angle_beta   90.00
_cell.angle_gamma   90.00
#
_symmetry.space_group_name_H-M   'P 1'
#
loop_
_entity.id
_entity.type
_entity.pdbx_description
1 polymer ?
#
loop_
_entity_poly.entity_id
_entity_poly.type
_entity_poly.pdbx_seq_one_letter_code
_entity_poly.pdbx_strand_id
1 'polypeptide(L)'
;MKNEKGYQESFDPGSTVTITKEMRRNEAVGALRGMVLIVILVALASIVMPSGVFASIVPVVVSFVIVAFPIKLILIYFPNRGLLIRCREKIVGEYGGLAVHQKLYVNCCIVTLAGTYLIFMVGKPFEVVYIGLMIAFYVYVIIYDGMRWYRAISDNLVGKAVIGVSFFASSNFAYSLAGQQIADIVHVTPTNFPRTIVFIAIATIPFIMVIIAGVVALFIAIMPVFFAFPLMLGGSSRRALEWLLAGTIKKTTANYVIATFLFQVMFYGVMAWSAYTTGRERVVWYGEKMSSATSWLIYNFDMYNGRECKIKMGAKIAPLGDAKFLVAHKSSEGEIIFDNPVKCDDLPAQPAIKE
;
A
#
# COMPACT_ATOMS: atom_id res chain seq x y z
N MET A 1 33.23 20.27 -33.95
CA MET A 1 33.63 21.70 -33.86
C MET A 1 32.43 22.60 -34.14
N LYS A 2 31.75 23.05 -33.08
CA LYS A 2 30.97 24.29 -33.05
C LYS A 2 31.03 24.77 -31.61
N ASN A 3 31.59 25.96 -31.41
CA ASN A 3 31.93 26.55 -30.12
C ASN A 3 30.67 26.84 -29.29
N GLU A 4 30.51 26.18 -28.15
CA GLU A 4 29.78 26.72 -27.00
C GLU A 4 30.80 27.30 -26.03
N LYS A 5 31.25 28.52 -26.32
CA LYS A 5 31.95 29.36 -25.35
C LYS A 5 30.93 30.19 -24.60
N GLY A 6 30.93 30.01 -23.28
CA GLY A 6 30.81 31.11 -22.33
C GLY A 6 29.41 31.55 -21.96
N TYR A 7 28.98 31.15 -20.76
CA TYR A 7 28.39 32.05 -19.77
C TYR A 7 28.56 31.42 -18.38
N GLN A 8 29.78 31.43 -17.85
CA GLN A 8 30.00 31.33 -16.41
C GLN A 8 30.03 32.76 -15.89
N GLU A 9 28.86 33.30 -15.54
CA GLU A 9 28.78 34.46 -14.67
C GLU A 9 29.26 34.02 -13.28
N SER A 10 30.41 34.54 -12.87
CA SER A 10 30.84 34.55 -11.49
C SER A 10 29.79 35.29 -10.66
N PHE A 11 28.98 34.54 -9.91
CA PHE A 11 27.97 35.08 -9.03
C PHE A 11 28.65 35.79 -7.85
N ASP A 12 28.70 37.12 -7.89
CA ASP A 12 29.19 37.95 -6.79
C ASP A 12 28.11 37.99 -5.68
N PRO A 13 28.35 37.38 -4.50
CA PRO A 13 27.32 37.24 -3.46
C PRO A 13 26.89 38.55 -2.79
N GLY A 14 27.52 39.68 -3.14
CA GLY A 14 27.22 41.03 -2.66
C GLY A 14 26.44 41.92 -3.64
N SER A 15 26.27 41.54 -4.91
CA SER A 15 25.57 42.41 -5.87
C SER A 15 24.06 42.27 -5.71
N THR A 16 23.43 43.25 -5.07
CA THR A 16 21.98 43.46 -5.15
C THR A 16 21.64 43.78 -6.61
N VAL A 17 21.15 42.77 -7.34
CA VAL A 17 20.62 42.95 -8.69
C VAL A 17 19.51 44.01 -8.63
N THR A 18 19.82 45.24 -9.01
CA THR A 18 18.88 46.36 -9.04
C THR A 18 18.01 46.21 -10.27
N ILE A 19 16.91 45.46 -10.11
CA ILE A 19 15.96 45.21 -11.20
C ILE A 19 15.34 46.56 -11.62
N THR A 20 15.63 46.95 -12.86
CA THR A 20 15.06 48.15 -13.48
C THR A 20 13.54 48.06 -13.53
N LYS A 21 12.87 49.21 -13.45
CA LYS A 21 11.40 49.31 -13.50
C LYS A 21 10.81 48.62 -14.74
N GLU A 22 11.57 48.61 -15.83
CA GLU A 22 11.22 48.00 -17.12
C GLU A 22 11.21 46.47 -17.07
N MET A 23 12.20 45.85 -16.40
CA MET A 23 12.27 44.41 -16.23
C MET A 23 11.13 43.88 -15.33
N ARG A 24 10.77 44.62 -14.27
CA ARG A 24 9.57 44.34 -13.45
C ARG A 24 8.28 44.38 -14.26
N ARG A 25 8.13 45.38 -15.13
CA ARG A 25 6.97 45.53 -16.01
C ARG A 25 6.86 44.35 -16.98
N ASN A 26 7.96 43.93 -17.59
CA ASN A 26 7.97 42.82 -18.56
C ASN A 26 7.62 41.48 -17.91
N GLU A 27 8.14 41.19 -16.71
CA GLU A 27 7.77 39.98 -15.96
C GLU A 27 6.31 39.99 -15.47
N ALA A 28 5.80 41.14 -15.02
CA ALA A 28 4.39 41.29 -14.64
C ALA A 28 3.46 41.05 -15.85
N VAL A 29 3.80 41.59 -17.01
CA VAL A 29 3.09 41.32 -18.27
C VAL A 29 3.18 39.84 -18.64
N GLY A 30 4.33 39.19 -18.44
CA GLY A 30 4.49 37.75 -18.64
C GLY A 30 3.63 36.91 -17.70
N ALA A 31 3.54 37.28 -16.42
CA ALA A 31 2.66 36.64 -15.45
C ALA A 31 1.18 36.78 -15.83
N LEU A 32 0.77 37.97 -16.26
CA LEU A 32 -0.59 38.26 -16.75
C LEU A 32 -0.93 37.42 -17.99
N ARG A 33 -0.02 37.36 -18.98
CA ARG A 33 -0.19 36.51 -20.18
C ARG A 33 -0.36 35.04 -19.82
N GLY A 34 0.43 34.54 -18.87
CA GLY A 34 0.30 33.17 -18.38
C GLY A 34 -1.05 32.89 -17.72
N MET A 35 -1.56 33.83 -16.92
CA MET A 35 -2.89 33.73 -16.32
C MET A 35 -4.00 33.69 -17.37
N VAL A 36 -3.94 34.59 -18.36
CA VAL A 36 -4.91 34.64 -19.46
C VAL A 36 -4.90 33.34 -20.26
N LEU A 37 -3.73 32.77 -20.55
CA LEU A 37 -3.61 31.48 -21.23
C LEU A 37 -4.26 30.33 -20.43
N ILE A 38 -4.09 30.31 -19.11
CA ILE A 38 -4.73 29.30 -18.25
C ILE A 38 -6.25 29.45 -18.29
N VAL A 39 -6.77 30.68 -18.21
CA VAL A 39 -8.22 30.94 -18.31
C VAL A 39 -8.78 30.49 -19.66
N ILE A 40 -8.08 30.78 -20.76
CA ILE A 40 -8.46 30.33 -22.11
C ILE A 40 -8.44 28.80 -22.19
N LEU A 41 -7.42 28.14 -21.67
CA LEU A 41 -7.33 26.68 -21.65
C LEU A 41 -8.47 26.04 -20.84
N VAL A 42 -8.83 26.61 -19.69
CA VAL A 42 -9.99 26.17 -18.90
C VAL A 42 -11.29 26.38 -19.67
N ALA A 43 -11.46 27.52 -20.35
CA ALA A 43 -12.63 27.78 -21.18
C ALA A 43 -12.72 26.80 -22.36
N LEU A 44 -11.61 26.45 -23.01
CA LEU A 44 -11.57 25.45 -24.07
C LEU A 44 -11.85 24.03 -23.52
N ALA A 45 -11.34 23.69 -22.35
CA ALA A 45 -11.63 22.42 -21.69
C ALA A 45 -13.12 22.24 -21.37
N SER A 46 -13.85 23.34 -21.14
CA SER A 46 -15.31 23.33 -20.91
C SER A 46 -16.12 22.79 -22.10
N ILE A 47 -15.57 22.92 -23.31
CA ILE A 47 -16.24 22.48 -24.55
C ILE A 47 -16.08 20.96 -24.73
N VAL A 48 -14.97 20.39 -24.26
CA VAL A 48 -14.59 19.00 -24.52
C VAL A 48 -14.98 18.06 -23.38
N MET A 49 -14.98 18.56 -22.14
CA MET A 49 -15.17 17.71 -20.96
C MET A 49 -16.64 17.56 -20.54
N PRO A 50 -17.05 16.38 -20.05
CA PRO A 50 -18.35 16.20 -19.42
C PRO A 50 -18.56 17.18 -18.25
N SER A 51 -19.77 17.72 -18.12
CA SER A 51 -20.10 18.79 -17.16
C SER A 51 -19.73 18.44 -15.71
N GLY A 52 -19.87 17.18 -15.29
CA GLY A 52 -19.49 16.75 -13.93
C GLY A 52 -17.99 16.79 -13.65
N VAL A 53 -17.16 16.46 -14.63
CA VAL A 53 -15.69 16.51 -14.52
C VAL A 53 -15.23 17.97 -14.58
N PHE A 54 -15.81 18.76 -15.48
CA PHE A 54 -15.51 20.18 -15.62
C PHE A 54 -15.84 20.97 -14.33
N ALA A 55 -17.02 20.75 -13.75
CA ALA A 55 -17.44 21.38 -12.49
C ALA A 55 -16.50 21.08 -11.32
N SER A 56 -15.80 19.95 -11.35
CA SER A 56 -14.82 19.57 -10.33
C SER A 56 -13.43 20.18 -10.58
N ILE A 57 -13.01 20.34 -11.84
CA ILE A 57 -11.67 20.84 -12.19
C ILE A 57 -11.57 22.37 -12.10
N VAL A 58 -12.62 23.09 -12.49
CA VAL A 58 -12.63 24.57 -12.48
C VAL A 58 -12.26 25.17 -11.12
N PRO A 59 -12.88 24.78 -9.99
CA PRO A 59 -12.53 25.36 -8.70
C PRO A 59 -11.08 25.05 -8.29
N VAL A 60 -10.52 23.90 -8.69
CA VAL A 60 -9.10 23.55 -8.48
C VAL A 60 -8.20 24.57 -9.17
N VAL A 61 -8.42 24.75 -10.48
CA VAL A 61 -7.57 25.61 -11.32
C VAL A 61 -7.71 27.06 -10.90
N VAL A 62 -8.93 27.51 -10.60
CA VAL A 62 -9.19 28.85 -10.08
C VAL A 62 -8.48 29.07 -8.75
N SER A 63 -8.52 28.11 -7.82
CA SER A 63 -7.82 28.22 -6.53
C SER A 63 -6.30 28.30 -6.70
N PHE A 64 -5.72 27.48 -7.58
CA PHE A 64 -4.29 27.57 -7.91
C PHE A 64 -3.93 28.91 -8.55
N VAL A 65 -4.74 29.43 -9.46
CA VAL A 65 -4.49 30.74 -10.09
C VAL A 65 -4.59 31.86 -9.05
N ILE A 66 -5.63 31.84 -8.19
CA ILE A 66 -5.84 32.81 -7.11
C ILE A 66 -4.69 32.81 -6.12
N VAL A 67 -4.01 31.68 -5.87
CA VAL A 67 -2.86 31.62 -4.96
C VAL A 67 -1.53 31.89 -5.68
N ALA A 68 -1.31 31.28 -6.84
CA ALA A 68 -0.05 31.37 -7.57
C ALA A 68 0.20 32.76 -8.16
N PHE A 69 -0.86 33.45 -8.61
CA PHE A 69 -0.75 34.78 -9.19
C PHE A 69 -0.29 35.85 -8.18
N PRO A 70 -0.92 36.01 -6.99
CA PRO A 70 -0.42 36.94 -5.98
C PRO A 70 0.94 36.51 -5.44
N ILE A 71 1.23 35.21 -5.28
CA ILE A 71 2.60 34.78 -4.93
C ILE A 71 3.60 35.27 -5.99
N LYS A 72 3.31 35.09 -7.28
CA LYS A 72 4.18 35.55 -8.38
C LYS A 72 4.31 37.07 -8.43
N LEU A 73 3.23 37.82 -8.16
CA LEU A 73 3.27 39.28 -8.06
C LEU A 73 4.07 39.75 -6.83
N ILE A 74 3.85 39.15 -5.66
CA ILE A 74 4.65 39.37 -4.45
C ILE A 74 6.12 39.11 -4.76
N LEU A 75 6.45 38.03 -5.46
CA LEU A 75 7.82 37.74 -5.90
C LEU A 75 8.38 38.79 -6.86
N ILE A 76 7.58 39.41 -7.73
CA ILE A 76 8.01 40.49 -8.64
C ILE A 76 8.23 41.82 -7.90
N TYR A 77 7.38 42.13 -6.92
CA TYR A 77 7.37 43.42 -6.23
C TYR A 77 8.21 43.47 -4.95
N PHE A 78 8.50 42.33 -4.30
CA PHE A 78 9.35 42.30 -3.11
C PHE A 78 10.85 42.33 -3.44
N PRO A 79 11.65 43.15 -2.74
CA PRO A 79 13.09 43.32 -2.98
C PRO A 79 13.96 42.13 -2.54
N ASN A 80 13.41 41.17 -1.78
CA ASN A 80 14.16 40.02 -1.24
C ASN A 80 14.16 38.77 -2.15
N ARG A 81 14.06 38.95 -3.49
CA ARG A 81 14.19 37.83 -4.45
C ARG A 81 15.43 36.99 -4.23
N GLY A 82 16.56 37.62 -3.89
CA GLY A 82 17.80 36.89 -3.61
C GLY A 82 17.66 35.90 -2.46
N LEU A 83 16.85 36.19 -1.45
CA LEU A 83 16.62 35.31 -0.29
C LEU A 83 15.76 34.11 -0.67
N LEU A 84 14.76 34.31 -1.54
CA LEU A 84 13.89 33.25 -2.07
C LEU A 84 14.60 32.37 -3.11
N ILE A 85 15.44 32.96 -3.97
CA ILE A 85 16.28 32.22 -4.91
C ILE A 85 17.27 31.35 -4.12
N ARG A 86 17.95 31.91 -3.12
CA ARG A 86 18.81 31.13 -2.21
C ARG A 86 18.04 30.04 -1.48
N CYS A 87 16.82 30.32 -1.01
CA CYS A 87 15.98 29.33 -0.33
C CYS A 87 15.59 28.19 -1.28
N ARG A 88 15.18 28.52 -2.51
CA ARG A 88 14.90 27.54 -3.57
C ARG A 88 16.12 26.71 -3.92
N GLU A 89 17.26 27.35 -4.17
CA GLU A 89 18.52 26.67 -4.50
C GLU A 89 18.96 25.75 -3.35
N LYS A 90 18.80 26.20 -2.11
CA LYS A 90 19.07 25.37 -0.93
C LYS A 90 18.12 24.17 -0.86
N ILE A 91 16.80 24.36 -1.02
CA ILE A 91 15.82 23.26 -1.02
C ILE A 91 16.10 22.27 -2.15
N VAL A 92 16.37 22.76 -3.36
CA VAL A 92 16.67 21.92 -4.53
C VAL A 92 18.00 21.18 -4.35
N GLY A 93 19.03 21.86 -3.81
CA GLY A 93 20.33 21.25 -3.51
C GLY A 93 20.23 20.16 -2.45
N GLU A 94 19.55 20.44 -1.33
CA GLU A 94 19.29 19.47 -0.27
C GLU A 94 18.49 18.29 -0.81
N TYR A 95 17.36 18.54 -1.50
CA TYR A 95 16.57 17.48 -2.13
C TYR A 95 17.40 16.66 -3.12
N GLY A 96 18.26 17.30 -3.92
CA GLY A 96 19.18 16.63 -4.84
C GLY A 96 20.11 15.64 -4.14
N GLY A 97 20.63 16.03 -2.97
CA GLY A 97 21.52 15.23 -2.13
C GLY A 97 20.86 14.11 -1.33
N LEU A 98 19.52 14.07 -1.24
CA LEU A 98 18.81 12.98 -0.56
C LEU A 98 18.93 11.64 -1.30
N ALA A 99 19.03 10.56 -0.52
CA ALA A 99 18.94 9.21 -1.06
C ALA A 99 17.54 8.93 -1.62
N VAL A 100 17.42 7.99 -2.58
CA VAL A 100 16.16 7.70 -3.28
C VAL A 100 15.00 7.42 -2.31
N HIS A 101 15.23 6.63 -1.26
CA HIS A 101 14.20 6.33 -0.26
C HIS A 101 13.75 7.57 0.54
N GLN A 102 14.67 8.49 0.86
CA GLN A 102 14.34 9.74 1.54
C GLN A 102 13.52 10.65 0.63
N LYS A 103 13.86 10.70 -0.66
CA LYS A 103 13.07 11.42 -1.68
C LYS A 103 11.65 10.89 -1.76
N LEU A 104 11.46 9.57 -1.68
CA LEU A 104 10.13 8.96 -1.67
C LEU A 104 9.31 9.39 -0.45
N TYR A 105 9.90 9.46 0.74
CA TYR A 105 9.21 9.96 1.93
C TYR A 105 8.84 11.44 1.85
N VAL A 106 9.76 12.28 1.35
CA VAL A 106 9.46 13.70 1.10
C VAL A 106 8.31 13.83 0.10
N ASN A 107 8.33 13.02 -0.96
CA ASN A 107 7.24 12.99 -1.94
C ASN A 107 5.93 12.51 -1.32
N CYS A 108 5.95 11.53 -0.39
CA CYS A 108 4.76 11.16 0.38
C CYS A 108 4.19 12.37 1.10
N CYS A 109 5.01 13.12 1.85
CA CYS A 109 4.54 14.32 2.55
C CYS A 109 3.97 15.38 1.59
N ILE A 110 4.62 15.62 0.46
CA ILE A 110 4.16 16.58 -0.55
C ILE A 110 2.80 16.13 -1.11
N VAL A 111 2.66 14.86 -1.47
CA VAL A 111 1.40 14.30 -1.96
C VAL A 111 0.33 14.35 -0.86
N THR A 112 0.63 14.03 0.39
CA THR A 112 -0.36 14.17 1.46
C THR A 112 -0.85 15.61 1.58
N LEU A 113 0.08 16.57 1.71
CA LEU A 113 -0.24 17.99 1.93
C LEU A 113 -0.97 18.62 0.74
N ALA A 114 -0.49 18.36 -0.48
CA ALA A 114 -1.17 18.81 -1.70
C ALA A 114 -2.58 18.23 -1.77
N GLY A 115 -2.75 16.98 -1.33
CA GLY A 115 -4.03 16.30 -1.27
C GLY A 115 -5.02 16.90 -0.30
N THR A 116 -4.60 17.12 0.94
CA THR A 116 -5.46 17.74 1.95
C THR A 116 -5.89 19.13 1.51
N TYR A 117 -4.97 19.90 0.90
CA TYR A 117 -5.28 21.21 0.35
C TYR A 117 -6.29 21.14 -0.81
N LEU A 118 -6.10 20.20 -1.75
CA LEU A 118 -7.00 19.98 -2.88
C LEU A 118 -8.41 19.56 -2.42
N ILE A 119 -8.50 18.61 -1.49
CA ILE A 119 -9.79 18.14 -0.95
C ILE A 119 -10.52 19.29 -0.25
N PHE A 120 -9.80 20.12 0.52
CA PHE A 120 -10.36 21.30 1.19
C PHE A 120 -10.92 22.33 0.21
N MET A 121 -10.25 22.58 -0.92
CA MET A 121 -10.65 23.59 -1.90
C MET A 121 -11.73 23.14 -2.89
N VAL A 122 -11.75 21.85 -3.25
CA VAL A 122 -12.49 21.32 -4.40
C VAL A 122 -13.72 20.52 -3.96
N GLY A 123 -13.69 20.00 -2.73
CA GLY A 123 -14.76 19.21 -2.16
C GLY A 123 -14.75 17.73 -2.58
N LYS A 124 -15.87 17.05 -2.29
CA LYS A 124 -16.01 15.58 -2.34
C LYS A 124 -15.83 14.89 -3.70
N PRO A 125 -16.11 15.47 -4.89
CA PRO A 125 -16.09 14.68 -6.12
C PRO A 125 -14.68 14.20 -6.53
N PHE A 126 -13.62 14.88 -6.07
CA PHE A 126 -12.23 14.50 -6.36
C PHE A 126 -11.57 13.68 -5.24
N GLU A 127 -12.23 13.58 -4.09
CA GLU A 127 -11.69 12.99 -2.86
C GLU A 127 -11.32 11.52 -3.04
N VAL A 128 -12.24 10.71 -3.59
CA VAL A 128 -12.04 9.27 -3.76
C VAL A 128 -10.89 8.95 -4.73
N VAL A 129 -10.84 9.66 -5.86
CA VAL A 129 -9.80 9.48 -6.88
C VAL A 129 -8.44 9.86 -6.30
N TYR A 130 -8.37 10.98 -5.58
CA TYR A 130 -7.14 11.45 -4.96
C TYR A 130 -6.64 10.49 -3.88
N ILE A 131 -7.53 10.06 -2.97
CA ILE A 131 -7.20 9.09 -1.93
C ILE A 131 -6.70 7.80 -2.57
N GLY A 132 -7.34 7.33 -3.64
CA GLY A 132 -6.89 6.15 -4.40
C GLY A 132 -5.46 6.29 -4.94
N LEU A 133 -5.13 7.43 -5.56
CA LEU A 133 -3.77 7.73 -6.05
C LEU A 133 -2.76 7.82 -4.91
N MET A 134 -3.13 8.46 -3.79
CA MET A 134 -2.29 8.57 -2.60
C MET A 134 -1.99 7.20 -2.00
N ILE A 135 -3.00 6.33 -1.84
CA ILE A 135 -2.82 4.96 -1.37
C ILE A 135 -1.93 4.17 -2.32
N ALA A 136 -2.15 4.26 -3.63
CA ALA A 136 -1.31 3.59 -4.62
C ALA A 136 0.16 4.03 -4.51
N PHE A 137 0.40 5.33 -4.29
CA PHE A 137 1.74 5.86 -4.07
C PHE A 137 2.37 5.33 -2.78
N TYR A 138 1.63 5.27 -1.67
CA TYR A 138 2.13 4.68 -0.43
C TYR A 138 2.46 3.19 -0.57
N VAL A 139 1.62 2.43 -1.27
CA VAL A 139 1.87 1.01 -1.57
C VAL A 139 3.15 0.88 -2.39
N TYR A 140 3.36 1.74 -3.40
CA TYR A 140 4.61 1.76 -4.17
C TYR A 140 5.84 2.00 -3.27
N VAL A 141 5.78 2.96 -2.35
CA VAL A 141 6.88 3.23 -1.41
C VAL A 141 7.13 2.04 -0.48
N ILE A 142 6.07 1.41 0.04
CA ILE A 142 6.18 0.21 0.88
C ILE A 142 6.84 -0.94 0.12
N ILE A 143 6.43 -1.19 -1.13
CA ILE A 143 7.02 -2.23 -1.98
C ILE A 143 8.50 -1.93 -2.26
N TYR A 144 8.82 -0.68 -2.60
CA TYR A 144 10.21 -0.27 -2.84
C TYR A 144 11.10 -0.52 -1.62
N ASP A 145 10.65 -0.12 -0.43
CA ASP A 145 11.38 -0.36 0.80
C ASP A 145 11.45 -1.84 1.17
N GLY A 146 10.36 -2.60 0.95
CA GLY A 146 10.34 -4.04 1.13
C GLY A 146 11.38 -4.74 0.26
N MET A 147 11.51 -4.37 -1.02
CA MET A 147 12.56 -4.87 -1.91
C MET A 147 13.96 -4.47 -1.43
N ARG A 148 14.12 -3.24 -0.94
CA ARG A 148 15.41 -2.77 -0.39
C ARG A 148 15.82 -3.57 0.84
N TRP A 149 14.90 -3.78 1.78
CA TRP A 149 15.14 -4.58 2.99
C TRP A 149 15.39 -6.04 2.64
N TYR A 150 14.61 -6.60 1.71
CA TYR A 150 14.82 -7.95 1.21
C TYR A 150 16.23 -8.12 0.64
N ARG A 151 16.71 -7.19 -0.20
CA ARG A 151 18.10 -7.21 -0.70
C ARG A 151 19.12 -7.16 0.44
N ALA A 152 18.98 -6.19 1.35
CA ALA A 152 19.89 -6.04 2.48
C ALA A 152 19.96 -7.28 3.41
N ILE A 153 18.83 -7.96 3.61
CA ILE A 153 18.76 -9.19 4.40
C ILE A 153 19.34 -10.37 3.60
N SER A 154 18.92 -10.53 2.35
CA SER A 154 19.32 -11.65 1.49
C SER A 154 20.79 -11.63 1.07
N ASP A 155 21.49 -10.51 1.17
CA ASP A 155 22.93 -10.45 0.90
C ASP A 155 23.76 -11.30 1.91
N ASN A 156 23.23 -11.53 3.12
CA ASN A 156 23.91 -12.30 4.17
C ASN A 156 23.35 -13.72 4.29
N LEU A 157 24.22 -14.72 4.57
CA LEU A 157 23.80 -16.11 4.77
C LEU A 157 22.75 -16.25 5.87
N VAL A 158 22.96 -15.57 7.00
CA VAL A 158 22.01 -15.53 8.12
C VAL A 158 20.65 -14.97 7.68
N GLY A 159 20.64 -13.91 6.88
CA GLY A 159 19.39 -13.33 6.41
C GLY A 159 18.65 -14.23 5.43
N LYS A 160 19.36 -14.97 4.55
CA LYS A 160 18.74 -16.02 3.72
C LYS A 160 18.11 -17.13 4.57
N ALA A 161 18.79 -17.57 5.62
CA ALA A 161 18.26 -18.57 6.54
C ALA A 161 17.00 -18.07 7.25
N VAL A 162 17.00 -16.82 7.73
CA VAL A 162 15.82 -16.18 8.34
C VAL A 162 14.65 -16.14 7.36
N ILE A 163 14.88 -15.69 6.12
CA ILE A 163 13.84 -15.67 5.08
C ILE A 163 13.27 -17.07 4.83
N GLY A 164 14.13 -18.09 4.73
CA GLY A 164 13.71 -19.48 4.52
C GLY A 164 12.87 -20.03 5.67
N VAL A 165 13.30 -19.81 6.92
CA VAL A 165 12.56 -20.24 8.12
C VAL A 165 11.23 -19.50 8.22
N SER A 166 11.21 -18.18 8.01
CA SER A 166 9.98 -17.40 8.02
C SER A 166 9.01 -17.86 6.93
N PHE A 167 9.50 -18.11 5.71
CA PHE A 167 8.67 -18.64 4.62
C PHE A 167 8.07 -19.99 4.99
N PHE A 168 8.89 -20.93 5.49
CA PHE A 168 8.41 -22.24 5.94
C PHE A 168 7.36 -22.12 7.04
N ALA A 169 7.59 -21.29 8.05
CA ALA A 169 6.63 -21.06 9.14
C ALA A 169 5.32 -20.46 8.62
N SER A 170 5.38 -19.42 7.78
CA SER A 170 4.20 -18.77 7.21
C SER A 170 3.41 -19.68 6.29
N SER A 171 4.07 -20.50 5.46
CA SER A 171 3.38 -21.46 4.59
C SER A 171 2.66 -22.53 5.41
N ASN A 172 3.31 -23.12 6.41
CA ASN A 172 2.66 -24.10 7.28
C ASN A 172 1.48 -23.49 8.04
N PHE A 173 1.62 -22.25 8.50
CA PHE A 173 0.53 -21.52 9.15
C PHE A 173 -0.65 -21.31 8.21
N ALA A 174 -0.41 -20.87 6.97
CA ALA A 174 -1.46 -20.71 5.95
C ALA A 174 -2.17 -22.03 5.63
N TYR A 175 -1.42 -23.13 5.47
CA TYR A 175 -2.00 -24.45 5.26
C TYR A 175 -2.80 -24.94 6.46
N SER A 176 -2.34 -24.68 7.68
CA SER A 176 -3.09 -25.02 8.90
C SER A 176 -4.41 -24.25 8.98
N LEU A 177 -4.41 -22.96 8.68
CA LEU A 177 -5.64 -22.15 8.66
C LEU A 177 -6.61 -22.63 7.57
N ALA A 178 -6.09 -22.97 6.39
CA ALA A 178 -6.91 -23.54 5.32
C ALA A 178 -7.53 -24.89 5.72
N GLY A 179 -6.76 -25.74 6.39
CA GLY A 179 -7.25 -27.01 6.91
C GLY A 179 -8.36 -26.84 7.95
N GLN A 180 -8.23 -25.87 8.86
CA GLN A 180 -9.27 -25.53 9.83
C GLN A 180 -10.55 -25.06 9.14
N GLN A 181 -10.44 -24.15 8.17
CA GLN A 181 -11.59 -23.63 7.42
C GLN A 181 -12.36 -24.75 6.70
N ILE A 182 -11.65 -25.72 6.11
CA ILE A 182 -12.28 -26.87 5.46
C ILE A 182 -12.95 -27.76 6.49
N ALA A 183 -12.24 -28.10 7.58
CA ALA A 183 -12.77 -28.95 8.65
C ALA A 183 -14.04 -28.36 9.30
N ASP A 184 -14.12 -27.03 9.43
CA ASP A 184 -15.30 -26.34 9.98
C ASP A 184 -16.53 -26.44 9.06
N ILE A 185 -16.34 -26.63 7.75
CA ILE A 185 -17.43 -26.70 6.75
C ILE A 185 -17.89 -28.14 6.53
N VAL A 186 -16.95 -29.08 6.33
CA VAL A 186 -17.28 -30.46 5.96
C VAL A 186 -17.23 -31.44 7.13
N HIS A 187 -16.77 -31.01 8.31
CA HIS A 187 -16.67 -31.83 9.54
C HIS A 187 -15.89 -33.14 9.37
N VAL A 188 -14.96 -33.18 8.42
CA VAL A 188 -14.09 -34.32 8.10
C VAL A 188 -12.64 -33.88 7.97
N THR A 189 -11.72 -34.84 7.95
CA THR A 189 -10.29 -34.56 7.84
C THR A 189 -9.98 -33.80 6.53
N PRO A 190 -9.33 -32.63 6.61
CA PRO A 190 -9.12 -31.77 5.44
C PRO A 190 -8.12 -32.36 4.42
N THR A 191 -7.30 -33.35 4.83
CA THR A 191 -6.29 -34.00 3.97
C THR A 191 -6.87 -34.63 2.70
N ASN A 192 -8.17 -34.92 2.69
CA ASN A 192 -8.89 -35.47 1.53
C ASN A 192 -9.19 -34.42 0.44
N PHE A 193 -8.93 -33.13 0.70
CA PHE A 193 -9.23 -32.01 -0.19
C PHE A 193 -7.97 -31.20 -0.56
N PRO A 194 -6.95 -31.83 -1.17
CA PRO A 194 -5.64 -31.22 -1.38
C PRO A 194 -5.69 -30.00 -2.30
N ARG A 195 -6.57 -29.97 -3.31
CA ARG A 195 -6.66 -28.83 -4.24
C ARG A 195 -7.32 -27.64 -3.57
N THR A 196 -8.41 -27.87 -2.84
CA THR A 196 -9.08 -26.81 -2.07
C THR A 196 -8.13 -26.22 -1.03
N ILE A 197 -7.36 -27.06 -0.30
CA ILE A 197 -6.39 -26.58 0.69
C ILE A 197 -5.45 -25.53 0.10
N VAL A 198 -4.90 -25.77 -1.10
CA VAL A 198 -3.96 -24.83 -1.75
C VAL A 198 -4.63 -23.51 -2.07
N PHE A 199 -5.83 -23.52 -2.65
CA PHE A 199 -6.55 -22.30 -2.99
C PHE A 199 -6.95 -21.50 -1.75
N ILE A 200 -7.44 -22.17 -0.71
CA ILE A 200 -7.80 -21.51 0.54
C ILE A 200 -6.55 -20.99 1.25
N ALA A 201 -5.42 -21.71 1.23
CA ALA A 201 -4.17 -21.21 1.80
C ALA A 201 -3.73 -19.89 1.15
N ILE A 202 -3.86 -19.76 -0.18
CA ILE A 202 -3.61 -18.48 -0.88
C ILE A 202 -4.65 -17.42 -0.46
N ALA A 203 -5.92 -17.79 -0.34
CA ALA A 203 -6.98 -16.89 0.10
C ALA A 203 -6.83 -16.45 1.58
N THR A 204 -6.05 -17.15 2.40
CA THR A 204 -5.77 -16.71 3.78
C THR A 204 -4.74 -15.57 3.88
N ILE A 205 -4.04 -15.23 2.79
CA ILE A 205 -3.00 -14.18 2.80
C ILE A 205 -3.51 -12.83 3.35
N PRO A 206 -4.68 -12.31 2.94
CA PRO A 206 -5.20 -11.06 3.51
C PRO A 206 -5.43 -11.13 5.02
N PHE A 207 -5.91 -12.26 5.57
CA PHE A 207 -6.05 -12.45 7.01
C PHE A 207 -4.69 -12.40 7.73
N ILE A 208 -3.70 -13.12 7.18
CA ILE A 208 -2.34 -13.13 7.73
C ILE A 208 -1.74 -11.71 7.71
N MET A 209 -1.98 -10.95 6.64
CA MET A 209 -1.54 -9.55 6.54
C MET A 209 -2.16 -8.65 7.62
N VAL A 210 -3.43 -8.85 7.98
CA VAL A 210 -4.07 -8.11 9.09
C VAL A 210 -3.42 -8.45 10.43
N ILE A 211 -3.13 -9.73 10.68
CA ILE A 211 -2.43 -10.18 11.90
C ILE A 211 -1.03 -9.55 11.97
N ILE A 212 -0.26 -9.63 10.88
CA ILE A 212 1.07 -9.03 10.78
C ILE A 212 1.00 -7.51 11.00
N ALA A 213 0.03 -6.83 10.40
CA ALA A 213 -0.17 -5.39 10.60
C ALA A 213 -0.43 -5.05 12.09
N GLY A 214 -1.22 -5.87 12.79
CA GLY A 214 -1.45 -5.73 14.23
C GLY A 214 -0.17 -5.90 15.05
N VAL A 215 0.63 -6.93 14.74
CA VAL A 215 1.93 -7.17 15.40
C VAL A 215 2.91 -6.03 15.16
N VAL A 216 3.00 -5.53 13.92
CA VAL A 216 3.86 -4.39 13.56
C VAL A 216 3.42 -3.11 14.27
N ALA A 217 2.11 -2.83 14.30
CA ALA A 217 1.57 -1.67 15.00
C ALA A 217 1.89 -1.72 16.50
N LEU A 218 1.74 -2.89 17.13
CA LEU A 218 2.12 -3.11 18.52
C LEU A 218 3.62 -2.88 18.75
N PHE A 219 4.48 -3.44 17.88
CA PHE A 219 5.92 -3.27 17.98
C PHE A 219 6.34 -1.80 17.88
N ILE A 220 5.72 -1.06 16.95
CA ILE A 220 5.96 0.38 16.77
C ILE A 220 5.44 1.17 17.97
N ALA A 221 4.32 0.79 18.58
CA ALA A 221 3.81 1.44 19.78
C ALA A 221 4.73 1.24 21.01
N ILE A 222 5.38 0.08 21.13
CA ILE A 222 6.27 -0.23 22.24
C ILE A 222 7.69 0.31 21.99
N MET A 223 8.12 0.47 20.73
CA MET A 223 9.45 0.95 20.36
C MET A 223 9.89 2.27 21.04
N PRO A 224 9.03 3.31 21.13
CA PRO A 224 9.34 4.52 21.88
C PRO A 224 9.69 4.26 23.34
N VAL A 225 9.14 3.24 24.00
CA VAL A 225 9.50 2.88 25.38
C VAL A 225 10.95 2.39 25.43
N PHE A 226 11.36 1.55 24.47
CA PHE A 226 12.74 1.06 24.38
C PHE A 226 13.76 2.13 23.96
N PHE A 227 13.36 3.12 23.17
CA PHE A 227 14.23 4.23 22.75
C PHE A 227 14.23 5.43 23.72
N ALA A 228 13.12 5.70 24.40
CA ALA A 228 13.02 6.76 25.41
C ALA A 228 13.70 6.36 26.72
N PHE A 229 13.72 5.07 27.05
CA PHE A 229 14.35 4.56 28.28
C PHE A 229 15.88 4.90 28.36
N PRO A 230 16.70 4.70 27.31
CA PRO A 230 18.09 5.18 27.27
C PRO A 230 18.25 6.70 27.26
N LEU A 231 17.27 7.44 26.72
CA LEU A 231 17.26 8.90 26.66
C LEU A 231 16.94 9.52 28.03
N MET A 232 16.04 8.91 28.79
CA MET A 232 15.75 9.24 30.20
C MET A 232 16.92 8.92 31.14
N LEU A 233 17.74 7.92 30.81
CA LEU A 233 18.92 7.54 31.60
C LEU A 233 20.11 8.50 31.46
N GLY A 234 20.02 9.54 30.61
CA GLY A 234 20.98 10.66 30.54
C GLY A 234 22.38 10.28 30.04
N GLY A 235 22.84 10.89 28.93
CA GLY A 235 24.25 10.86 28.43
C GLY A 235 24.85 9.49 28.03
N SER A 236 24.32 8.39 28.55
CA SER A 236 24.80 7.01 28.39
C SER A 236 24.19 6.30 27.19
N SER A 237 23.29 6.96 26.43
CA SER A 237 22.58 6.32 25.32
C SER A 237 23.51 5.90 24.18
N ARG A 238 24.57 6.67 23.89
CA ARG A 238 25.52 6.36 22.82
C ARG A 238 26.41 5.17 23.18
N ARG A 239 26.88 5.09 24.43
CA ARG A 239 27.66 3.95 24.95
C ARG A 239 26.79 2.71 25.12
N ALA A 240 25.54 2.85 25.55
CA ALA A 240 24.61 1.72 25.68
C ALA A 240 24.24 1.13 24.32
N LEU A 241 24.04 1.96 23.29
CA LEU A 241 23.80 1.47 21.93
C LEU A 241 25.05 0.79 21.34
N GLU A 242 26.24 1.38 21.55
CA GLU A 242 27.52 0.79 21.13
C GLU A 242 27.82 -0.53 21.85
N TRP A 243 27.44 -0.65 23.13
CA TRP A 243 27.55 -1.87 23.92
C TRP A 243 26.54 -2.95 23.47
N LEU A 244 25.26 -2.59 23.28
CA LEU A 244 24.21 -3.52 22.85
C LEU A 244 24.43 -4.05 21.43
N LEU A 245 24.97 -3.21 20.54
CA LEU A 245 25.20 -3.53 19.12
C LEU A 245 26.69 -3.78 18.81
N ALA A 246 27.52 -3.94 19.85
CA ALA A 246 28.95 -4.27 19.75
C ALA A 246 29.72 -3.47 18.66
N GLY A 247 29.38 -2.19 18.46
CA GLY A 247 29.98 -1.35 17.43
C GLY A 247 29.81 -1.79 15.97
N THR A 248 28.94 -2.76 15.66
CA THR A 248 28.78 -3.30 14.28
C THR A 248 28.03 -2.39 13.32
N ILE A 249 27.48 -1.26 13.79
CA ILE A 249 26.76 -0.32 12.92
C ILE A 249 27.79 0.45 12.08
N LYS A 250 27.91 0.10 10.79
CA LYS A 250 28.65 0.91 9.83
C LYS A 250 28.13 2.35 9.85
N LYS A 251 29.04 3.33 9.90
CA LYS A 251 28.70 4.74 9.72
C LYS A 251 28.03 4.93 8.36
N THR A 252 26.72 5.13 8.38
CA THR A 252 25.93 5.45 7.20
C THR A 252 26.36 6.83 6.67
N THR A 253 26.59 6.93 5.36
CA THR A 253 26.92 8.17 4.64
C THR A 253 25.69 9.01 4.28
N ALA A 254 24.49 8.53 4.62
CA ALA A 254 23.26 9.25 4.34
C ALA A 254 23.09 10.45 5.28
N ASN A 255 22.74 11.60 4.70
CA ASN A 255 22.36 12.78 5.46
C ASN A 255 21.01 12.51 6.18
N TYR A 256 20.81 13.09 7.37
CA TYR A 256 19.53 13.01 8.12
C TYR A 256 19.03 11.60 8.51
N VAL A 257 19.92 10.71 8.93
CA VAL A 257 19.58 9.33 9.33
C VAL A 257 18.49 9.27 10.41
N ILE A 258 18.62 10.06 11.49
CA ILE A 258 17.68 10.04 12.61
C ILE A 258 16.29 10.49 12.18
N ALA A 259 16.20 11.59 11.42
CA ALA A 259 14.93 12.10 10.92
C ALA A 259 14.25 11.08 9.98
N THR A 260 15.04 10.42 9.13
CA THR A 260 14.53 9.36 8.24
C THR A 260 14.00 8.18 9.03
N PHE A 261 14.71 7.75 10.07
CA PHE A 261 14.27 6.65 10.94
C PHE A 261 12.97 6.99 11.67
N LEU A 262 12.88 8.19 12.28
CA LEU A 262 11.65 8.64 12.93
C LEU A 262 10.47 8.71 11.96
N PHE A 263 10.70 9.22 10.76
CA PHE A 263 9.67 9.25 9.72
C PHE A 263 9.23 7.84 9.32
N GLN A 264 10.16 6.91 9.13
CA GLN A 264 9.85 5.51 8.82
C GLN A 264 8.99 4.88 9.92
N VAL A 265 9.38 5.03 11.19
CA VAL A 265 8.62 4.49 12.33
C VAL A 265 7.20 5.05 12.33
N MET A 266 7.04 6.37 12.14
CA MET A 266 5.72 7.01 12.07
C MET A 266 4.92 6.55 10.85
N PHE A 267 5.53 6.53 9.67
CA PHE A 267 4.90 6.14 8.41
C PHE A 267 4.40 4.70 8.47
N TYR A 268 5.26 3.75 8.82
CA TYR A 268 4.87 2.35 8.96
C TYR A 268 3.91 2.13 10.12
N GLY A 269 4.00 2.92 11.20
CA GLY A 269 3.06 2.88 12.31
C GLY A 269 1.64 3.24 11.88
N VAL A 270 1.49 4.37 11.18
CA VAL A 270 0.21 4.82 10.63
C VAL A 270 -0.34 3.82 9.60
N MET A 271 0.51 3.34 8.70
CA MET A 271 0.09 2.37 7.67
C MET A 271 -0.32 1.02 8.28
N ALA A 272 0.44 0.50 9.25
CA ALA A 272 0.13 -0.75 9.93
C ALA A 272 -1.15 -0.62 10.79
N TRP A 273 -1.29 0.49 11.51
CA TRP A 273 -2.51 0.78 12.28
C TRP A 273 -3.74 0.85 11.37
N SER A 274 -3.66 1.61 10.27
CA SER A 274 -4.75 1.73 9.31
C SER A 274 -5.10 0.38 8.65
N ALA A 275 -4.09 -0.41 8.28
CA ALA A 275 -4.31 -1.73 7.70
C ALA A 275 -4.98 -2.69 8.71
N TYR A 276 -4.58 -2.62 9.98
CA TYR A 276 -5.16 -3.43 11.05
C TYR A 276 -6.62 -3.04 11.34
N THR A 277 -6.93 -1.75 11.50
CA THR A 277 -8.29 -1.30 11.83
C THR A 277 -9.26 -1.61 10.69
N THR A 278 -8.94 -1.20 9.47
CA THR A 278 -9.76 -1.50 8.29
C THR A 278 -9.86 -2.99 8.01
N GLY A 279 -8.75 -3.72 8.23
CA GLY A 279 -8.71 -5.17 8.11
C GLY A 279 -9.67 -5.85 9.07
N ARG A 280 -9.58 -5.52 10.36
CA ARG A 280 -10.40 -6.11 11.44
C ARG A 280 -11.90 -5.93 11.20
N GLU A 281 -12.33 -4.77 10.72
CA GLU A 281 -13.74 -4.51 10.38
C GLU A 281 -14.25 -5.41 9.24
N ARG A 282 -13.38 -5.79 8.31
CA ARG A 282 -13.73 -6.59 7.13
C ARG A 282 -13.49 -8.09 7.29
N VAL A 283 -12.88 -8.53 8.38
CA VAL A 283 -12.56 -9.94 8.67
C VAL A 283 -13.82 -10.82 8.63
N VAL A 284 -14.93 -10.38 9.21
CA VAL A 284 -16.18 -11.16 9.28
C VAL A 284 -16.76 -11.37 7.88
N TRP A 285 -16.94 -10.29 7.13
CA TRP A 285 -17.42 -10.34 5.75
C TRP A 285 -16.51 -11.21 4.86
N TYR A 286 -15.20 -11.10 5.04
CA TYR A 286 -14.24 -11.89 4.27
C TYR A 286 -14.30 -13.37 4.65
N GLY A 287 -14.53 -13.69 5.93
CA GLY A 287 -14.72 -15.05 6.42
C GLY A 287 -15.95 -15.74 5.82
N GLU A 288 -17.08 -15.02 5.72
CA GLU A 288 -18.29 -15.52 5.05
C GLU A 288 -18.04 -15.82 3.57
N LYS A 289 -17.34 -14.91 2.86
CA LYS A 289 -16.96 -15.12 1.45
C LYS A 289 -15.99 -16.28 1.29
N MET A 290 -15.03 -16.43 2.21
CA MET A 290 -14.09 -17.55 2.21
C MET A 290 -14.81 -18.88 2.45
N SER A 291 -15.79 -18.91 3.35
CA SER A 291 -16.61 -20.10 3.62
C SER A 291 -17.40 -20.52 2.37
N SER A 292 -18.11 -19.58 1.75
CA SER A 292 -18.85 -19.83 0.50
C SER A 292 -17.93 -20.30 -0.63
N ALA A 293 -16.76 -19.66 -0.78
CA ALA A 293 -15.76 -20.07 -1.77
C ALA A 293 -15.20 -21.47 -1.48
N THR A 294 -15.01 -21.83 -0.21
CA THR A 294 -14.51 -23.16 0.20
C THR A 294 -15.50 -24.24 -0.21
N SER A 295 -16.79 -24.08 0.12
CA SER A 295 -17.83 -25.04 -0.30
C SER A 295 -17.87 -25.23 -1.82
N TRP A 296 -17.76 -24.13 -2.56
CA TRP A 296 -17.70 -24.15 -4.03
C TRP A 296 -16.44 -24.86 -4.56
N LEU A 297 -15.28 -24.60 -3.96
CA LEU A 297 -14.02 -25.23 -4.36
C LEU A 297 -14.02 -26.73 -4.11
N ILE A 298 -14.48 -27.18 -2.94
CA ILE A 298 -14.59 -28.61 -2.60
C ILE A 298 -15.46 -29.31 -3.64
N TYR A 299 -16.67 -28.80 -3.87
CA TYR A 299 -17.64 -29.41 -4.78
C TYR A 299 -17.14 -29.49 -6.24
N ASN A 300 -16.37 -28.51 -6.70
CA ASN A 300 -15.95 -28.45 -8.11
C ASN A 300 -14.59 -29.10 -8.38
N PHE A 301 -13.65 -29.04 -7.44
CA PHE A 301 -12.28 -29.49 -7.67
C PHE A 301 -11.91 -30.82 -7.02
N ASP A 302 -12.51 -31.14 -5.86
CA ASP A 302 -12.16 -32.33 -5.07
C ASP A 302 -13.27 -33.38 -5.05
N MET A 303 -14.51 -33.04 -5.41
CA MET A 303 -15.62 -34.00 -5.56
C MET A 303 -15.87 -34.39 -7.02
N TYR A 304 -16.21 -35.66 -7.25
CA TYR A 304 -16.54 -36.21 -8.57
C TYR A 304 -17.98 -36.73 -8.64
N ASN A 305 -18.51 -36.83 -9.87
CA ASN A 305 -19.79 -37.48 -10.11
C ASN A 305 -19.61 -38.98 -9.87
N GLY A 306 -20.06 -39.46 -8.71
CA GLY A 306 -19.89 -40.86 -8.30
C GLY A 306 -20.64 -41.82 -9.21
N ARG A 307 -19.93 -42.79 -9.80
CA ARG A 307 -20.53 -43.98 -10.43
C ARG A 307 -20.53 -45.21 -9.51
N GLU A 308 -19.79 -45.15 -8.40
CA GLU A 308 -19.51 -46.30 -7.53
C GLU A 308 -20.57 -46.50 -6.44
N CYS A 309 -21.15 -45.43 -5.90
CA CYS A 309 -22.31 -45.50 -5.01
C CYS A 309 -23.60 -45.09 -5.76
N LYS A 310 -24.76 -45.63 -5.37
CA LYS A 310 -26.09 -45.22 -5.88
C LYS A 310 -26.49 -43.83 -5.34
N ILE A 311 -25.88 -42.77 -5.86
CA ILE A 311 -26.10 -41.38 -5.41
C ILE A 311 -27.17 -40.65 -6.24
N LYS A 312 -27.89 -39.72 -5.60
CA LYS A 312 -28.93 -38.89 -6.26
C LYS A 312 -28.38 -38.20 -7.51
N MET A 313 -29.20 -38.12 -8.56
CA MET A 313 -28.81 -37.46 -9.81
C MET A 313 -28.41 -36.00 -9.52
N GLY A 314 -27.19 -35.61 -9.93
CA GLY A 314 -26.62 -34.28 -9.65
C GLY A 314 -25.85 -34.15 -8.33
N ALA A 315 -25.80 -35.20 -7.49
CA ALA A 315 -24.91 -35.26 -6.34
C ALA A 315 -23.47 -35.62 -6.75
N LYS A 316 -22.50 -35.13 -5.97
CA LYS A 316 -21.10 -35.47 -6.10
C LYS A 316 -20.60 -36.15 -4.84
N ILE A 317 -19.53 -36.91 -4.96
CA ILE A 317 -18.88 -37.60 -3.85
C ILE A 317 -17.39 -37.30 -3.78
N ALA A 318 -16.86 -37.29 -2.56
CA ALA A 318 -15.43 -37.35 -2.28
C ALA A 318 -15.12 -38.54 -1.35
N PRO A 319 -14.10 -39.34 -1.64
CA PRO A 319 -13.70 -40.47 -0.82
C PRO A 319 -12.97 -39.95 0.41
N LEU A 320 -13.35 -40.44 1.59
CA LEU A 320 -12.76 -40.04 2.86
C LEU A 320 -11.75 -41.06 3.42
N GLY A 321 -11.62 -42.20 2.75
CA GLY A 321 -10.97 -43.40 3.31
C GLY A 321 -11.97 -44.30 4.03
N ASP A 322 -11.55 -45.53 4.38
CA ASP A 322 -12.34 -46.52 5.13
C ASP A 322 -13.74 -46.82 4.55
N ALA A 323 -13.85 -46.81 3.22
CA ALA A 323 -15.11 -46.98 2.47
C ALA A 323 -16.20 -45.95 2.82
N LYS A 324 -15.83 -44.79 3.39
CA LYS A 324 -16.73 -43.66 3.65
C LYS A 324 -16.61 -42.62 2.55
N PHE A 325 -17.73 -42.03 2.20
CA PHE A 325 -17.84 -40.99 1.18
C PHE A 325 -18.56 -39.78 1.77
N LEU A 326 -18.02 -38.60 1.48
CA LEU A 326 -18.73 -37.34 1.67
C LEU A 326 -19.61 -37.12 0.45
N VAL A 327 -20.92 -36.96 0.66
CA VAL A 327 -21.88 -36.65 -0.41
C VAL A 327 -22.23 -35.18 -0.33
N ALA A 328 -22.29 -34.52 -1.48
CA ALA A 328 -22.76 -33.14 -1.56
C ALA A 328 -23.72 -32.97 -2.73
N HIS A 329 -24.73 -32.14 -2.51
CA HIS A 329 -25.74 -31.82 -3.51
C HIS A 329 -26.02 -30.32 -3.53
N LYS A 330 -26.51 -29.83 -4.67
CA LYS A 330 -26.95 -28.44 -4.81
C LYS A 330 -28.41 -28.33 -4.41
N SER A 331 -28.72 -27.39 -3.52
CA SER A 331 -30.07 -26.96 -3.20
C SER A 331 -30.73 -26.29 -4.41
N SER A 332 -32.06 -26.15 -4.39
CA SER A 332 -32.83 -25.39 -5.39
C SER A 332 -32.40 -23.93 -5.50
N GLU A 333 -31.81 -23.38 -4.44
CA GLU A 333 -31.30 -22.00 -4.37
C GLU A 333 -29.83 -21.89 -4.83
N GLY A 334 -29.20 -23.01 -5.21
CA GLY A 334 -27.81 -23.05 -5.68
C GLY A 334 -26.75 -23.22 -4.59
N GLU A 335 -27.16 -23.26 -3.31
CA GLU A 335 -26.27 -23.57 -2.19
C GLU A 335 -25.79 -25.01 -2.21
N ILE A 336 -24.55 -25.25 -1.78
CA ILE A 336 -23.96 -26.59 -1.71
C ILE A 336 -24.12 -27.11 -0.29
N ILE A 337 -24.85 -28.20 -0.15
CA ILE A 337 -25.11 -28.87 1.13
C ILE A 337 -24.24 -30.12 1.19
N PHE A 338 -23.48 -30.27 2.28
CA PHE A 338 -22.69 -31.46 2.57
C PHE A 338 -23.47 -32.36 3.52
N ASP A 339 -23.73 -33.59 3.09
CA ASP A 339 -24.35 -34.62 3.92
C ASP A 339 -23.31 -35.26 4.85
N ASN A 340 -23.76 -35.87 5.93
CA ASN A 340 -22.87 -36.64 6.81
C ASN A 340 -22.17 -37.76 6.02
N PRO A 341 -20.92 -38.13 6.37
CA PRO A 341 -20.20 -39.23 5.73
C PRO A 341 -20.99 -40.54 5.77
N VAL A 342 -21.17 -41.18 4.61
CA VAL A 342 -21.91 -42.45 4.46
C VAL A 342 -21.06 -43.51 3.78
N LYS A 343 -21.34 -44.79 4.05
CA LYS A 343 -20.81 -45.90 3.25
C LYS A 343 -21.73 -46.16 2.04
N CYS A 344 -21.19 -46.68 0.94
CA CYS A 344 -22.02 -46.98 -0.24
C CYS A 344 -23.16 -47.97 0.09
N ASP A 345 -22.95 -48.90 1.02
CA ASP A 345 -23.91 -49.95 1.38
C ASP A 345 -25.14 -49.41 2.13
N ASP A 346 -24.99 -48.26 2.79
CA ASP A 346 -26.04 -47.61 3.58
C ASP A 346 -26.93 -46.69 2.73
N LEU A 347 -26.59 -46.47 1.46
CA LEU A 347 -27.34 -45.60 0.56
C LEU A 347 -28.55 -46.33 -0.05
N PRO A 348 -29.75 -45.72 -0.03
CA PRO A 348 -30.96 -46.35 -0.56
C PRO A 348 -30.79 -46.66 -2.05
N ALA A 349 -31.17 -47.88 -2.44
CA ALA A 349 -31.15 -48.29 -3.83
C ALA A 349 -32.04 -47.37 -4.66
N GLN A 350 -31.47 -46.67 -5.65
CA GLN A 350 -32.30 -45.91 -6.58
C GLN A 350 -33.16 -46.83 -7.44
N PRO A 351 -34.39 -46.41 -7.76
CA PRO A 351 -35.17 -47.07 -8.79
C PRO A 351 -34.36 -46.99 -10.10
N ALA A 352 -34.14 -48.15 -10.71
CA ALA A 352 -33.46 -48.25 -11.99
C ALA A 352 -34.15 -47.32 -13.00
N ILE A 353 -33.40 -46.37 -13.55
CA ILE A 353 -33.83 -45.63 -14.72
C ILE A 353 -33.88 -46.67 -15.84
N LYS A 354 -35.08 -47.05 -16.27
CA LYS A 354 -35.28 -47.77 -17.53
C LYS A 354 -34.91 -46.77 -18.63
N GLU A 355 -33.77 -47.00 -19.28
CA GLU A 355 -33.41 -46.33 -20.54
C GLU A 355 -34.46 -46.59 -21.63
#